data_AF-A0A1B4Y5V2-F1
#
_entry.id   AF-A0A1B4Y5V2-F1
#
_cell.length_a   1.000
_cell.length_b   1.000
_cell.length_c   1.000
_cell.angle_alpha   90.00
_cell.angle_beta   90.00
_cell.angle_gamma   90.00
#
_symmetry.space_group_name_H-M   'P 1'
#
loop_
_entity.id
_entity.type
_entity.pdbx_description
1 polymer ?
#
loop_
_entity_poly.entity_id
_entity_poly.type
_entity_poly.pdbx_seq_one_letter_code
_entity_poly.pdbx_strand_id
1 'polypeptide(L)'
;MRIPRLLGVILMIFTTGLLLAPPSGAQPQFRLASYVTDNADALTSSGRAKGTTAVNQLYTERHVRLWVVYVDDFSGQSATNWA
;
A
#
# COMPACT_ATOMS: atom_id res chain seq x y z
N MET A 1 43.48 0.67 -14.10
CA MET A 1 42.30 0.28 -14.92
C MET A 1 41.24 -0.57 -14.19
N ARG A 2 41.29 -0.77 -12.86
CA ARG A 2 40.33 -1.64 -12.14
C ARG A 2 39.13 -0.89 -11.55
N ILE A 3 39.35 0.34 -11.08
CA ILE A 3 38.33 1.20 -10.44
C ILE A 3 37.16 1.58 -11.38
N PRO A 4 37.36 2.05 -12.63
CA PRO A 4 36.24 2.36 -13.52
C PRO A 4 35.45 1.10 -13.92
N ARG A 5 36.12 -0.06 -13.92
CA ARG A 5 35.52 -1.35 -14.24
C ARG A 5 34.64 -1.87 -13.09
N LEU A 6 35.08 -1.67 -11.86
CA LEU A 6 34.31 -1.96 -10.64
C LEU A 6 33.07 -1.05 -10.52
N LEU A 7 33.20 0.25 -10.81
CA LEU A 7 32.05 1.17 -10.85
C LEU A 7 31.00 0.75 -11.87
N GLY A 8 31.43 0.33 -13.07
CA GLY A 8 30.52 -0.14 -14.11
C GLY A 8 29.72 -1.38 -13.68
N VAL A 9 30.35 -2.33 -12.99
CA VAL A 9 29.69 -3.54 -12.48
C VAL A 9 28.67 -3.20 -11.39
N ILE A 10 29.03 -2.32 -10.44
CA ILE A 10 28.10 -1.87 -9.39
C ILE A 10 26.90 -1.17 -10.01
N LEU A 11 27.13 -0.28 -10.98
CA LEU A 11 26.05 0.44 -11.66
C LEU A 11 25.10 -0.56 -12.35
N MET A 12 25.63 -1.56 -13.06
CA MET A 12 24.85 -2.56 -13.77
C MET A 12 23.96 -3.41 -12.84
N ILE A 13 24.48 -3.77 -11.66
CA ILE A 13 23.72 -4.50 -10.63
C ILE A 13 22.59 -3.61 -10.09
N PHE A 14 22.86 -2.33 -9.82
CA PHE A 14 21.84 -1.38 -9.36
C PHE A 14 20.75 -1.17 -10.41
N THR A 15 21.10 -0.99 -11.69
CA THR A 15 20.11 -0.82 -12.76
C THR A 15 19.25 -2.07 -12.93
N THR A 16 19.83 -3.26 -12.78
CA THR A 16 19.10 -4.53 -12.88
C THR A 16 18.14 -4.71 -11.69
N GLY A 17 18.56 -4.34 -10.48
CA GLY A 17 17.70 -4.34 -9.30
C GLY A 17 16.53 -3.36 -9.42
N LEU A 18 16.73 -2.20 -10.04
CA LEU A 18 15.68 -1.20 -10.27
C LEU A 18 14.65 -1.65 -11.33
N LEU A 19 15.09 -2.37 -12.37
CA LEU A 19 14.20 -2.93 -13.40
C LEU A 19 13.35 -4.10 -12.92
N LEU A 20 13.82 -4.81 -11.89
CA LEU A 20 13.10 -5.92 -11.25
C LEU A 20 12.24 -5.45 -10.05
N ALA A 21 12.25 -4.15 -9.73
CA ALA A 21 11.35 -3.62 -8.72
C ALA A 21 9.90 -3.89 -9.18
N PRO A 22 9.09 -4.58 -8.36
CA PRO A 22 7.70 -4.83 -8.72
C PRO A 22 7.04 -3.49 -9.01
N PRO A 23 6.28 -3.36 -10.12
CA PRO A 23 5.56 -2.13 -10.39
C PRO A 23 4.65 -1.87 -9.19
N SER A 24 4.83 -0.72 -8.53
CA SER A 24 3.87 -0.17 -7.58
C SER A 24 2.64 0.30 -8.36
N GLY A 25 1.99 -0.67 -9.01
CA GLY A 25 0.74 -0.46 -9.71
C GLY A 25 -0.30 -0.10 -8.68
N ALA A 26 -0.99 1.02 -8.92
CA ALA A 26 -2.15 1.42 -8.12
C ALA A 26 -3.03 0.19 -7.88
N GLN A 27 -3.27 -0.10 -6.59
CA GLN A 27 -4.02 -1.28 -6.17
C GLN A 27 -5.36 -1.29 -6.96
N PRO A 28 -5.60 -2.29 -7.83
CA PRO A 28 -6.77 -2.28 -8.70
C PRO A 28 -8.03 -2.24 -7.85
N GLN A 29 -9.02 -1.45 -8.28
CA GLN A 29 -10.31 -1.31 -7.62
C GLN A 29 -10.87 -2.69 -7.24
N PHE A 30 -10.79 -3.03 -5.95
CA PHE A 30 -11.28 -4.30 -5.43
C PHE A 30 -12.55 -4.05 -4.64
N ARG A 31 -13.48 -5.01 -4.68
CA ARG A 31 -14.63 -4.96 -3.78
C ARG A 31 -14.10 -5.11 -2.37
N LEU A 32 -14.27 -4.07 -1.57
CA LEU A 32 -13.97 -4.05 -0.14
C LEU A 32 -14.87 -5.06 0.58
N ALA A 33 -14.47 -6.33 0.58
CA ALA A 33 -15.17 -7.41 1.26
C ALA A 33 -15.14 -7.23 2.79
N SER A 34 -14.17 -6.44 3.28
CA SER A 34 -14.00 -6.06 4.68
C SER A 34 -13.99 -4.54 4.82
N TYR A 35 -14.53 -4.03 5.93
CA TYR A 35 -14.61 -2.59 6.19
C TYR A 35 -13.25 -1.92 6.47
N VAL A 36 -12.25 -2.71 6.86
CA VAL A 36 -10.87 -2.27 7.02
C VAL A 36 -9.97 -3.17 6.17
N THR A 37 -9.24 -2.58 5.24
CA THR A 37 -8.24 -3.26 4.41
C THR A 37 -6.87 -2.62 4.64
N ASP A 38 -5.91 -3.45 5.01
CA ASP A 38 -4.55 -3.03 5.31
C ASP A 38 -3.61 -3.76 4.37
N ASN A 39 -3.33 -3.15 3.22
CA ASN A 39 -2.44 -3.71 2.20
C ASN A 39 -0.99 -3.24 2.38
N ALA A 40 -0.77 -2.28 3.26
CA ALA A 40 0.54 -1.70 3.57
C ALA A 40 1.19 -2.30 4.83
N ASP A 41 0.55 -3.31 5.43
CA ASP A 41 0.93 -3.86 6.75
C ASP A 41 1.16 -2.76 7.81
N ALA A 42 0.43 -1.65 7.70
CA ALA A 42 0.57 -0.49 8.56
C ALA A 42 -0.03 -0.72 9.95
N LEU A 43 -0.96 -1.68 10.06
CA LEU A 43 -1.63 -2.01 11.31
C LEU A 43 -1.15 -3.33 11.90
N THR A 44 -0.95 -3.31 13.21
CA THR A 44 -0.90 -4.54 14.00
C THR A 44 -2.24 -5.26 13.96
N SER A 45 -2.26 -6.58 14.20
CA SER A 45 -3.49 -7.38 14.26
C SER A 45 -4.53 -6.82 15.24
N SER A 46 -4.07 -6.29 16.37
CA SER A 46 -4.93 -5.64 17.37
C SER A 46 -5.47 -4.27 16.89
N GLY A 47 -4.68 -3.49 16.16
CA GLY A 47 -5.12 -2.24 15.54
C GLY A 47 -6.20 -2.48 14.49
N ARG A 48 -6.01 -3.50 13.64
CA ARG A 48 -6.99 -3.90 12.63
C ARG A 48 -8.32 -4.34 13.25
N ALA A 49 -8.27 -5.15 14.31
CA ALA A 49 -9.47 -5.58 15.03
C ALA A 49 -10.25 -4.40 15.65
N LYS A 50 -9.55 -3.44 16.27
CA LYS A 50 -10.16 -2.23 16.82
C LYS A 50 -10.84 -1.39 15.74
N GLY A 51 -10.18 -1.17 14.61
CA GLY A 51 -10.75 -0.46 13.46
C GLY A 51 -12.03 -1.12 12.95
N THR A 52 -12.00 -2.44 12.75
CA THR A 52 -13.18 -3.19 12.30
C THR A 52 -14.34 -3.09 13.30
N THR A 53 -14.07 -3.18 14.61
CA THR A 53 -15.12 -3.01 15.64
C THR A 53 -15.74 -1.62 15.60
N ALA A 54 -14.92 -0.56 15.51
CA ALA A 54 -15.43 0.81 15.46
C ALA A 54 -16.30 1.07 14.23
N VAL A 55 -15.89 0.58 13.05
CA VAL A 55 -16.66 0.73 11.81
C VAL A 55 -17.96 -0.08 11.86
N ASN A 56 -17.92 -1.29 12.42
CA ASN A 56 -19.12 -2.10 12.62
C ASN A 56 -20.12 -1.42 13.58
N GLN A 57 -19.61 -0.79 14.65
CA GLN A 57 -20.45 -0.05 15.59
C GLN A 57 -21.10 1.16 14.92
N LEU A 58 -20.33 1.91 14.12
CA LEU A 58 -20.86 3.04 13.33
C LEU A 58 -22.00 2.58 12.40
N TYR A 59 -21.84 1.44 11.72
CA TYR A 59 -22.90 0.88 10.89
C TYR A 59 -24.12 0.44 11.72
N THR A 60 -23.90 -0.14 12.90
CA THR A 60 -24.99 -0.62 13.76
C THR A 60 -25.80 0.54 14.33
N GLU A 61 -25.15 1.62 14.75
CA GLU A 61 -25.81 2.74 15.44
C GLU A 61 -26.37 3.81 14.50
N ARG A 62 -25.80 3.94 13.31
CA ARG A 62 -26.09 5.04 12.38
C ARG A 62 -26.41 4.56 10.97
N HIS A 63 -26.28 3.26 10.67
CA HIS A 63 -26.42 2.70 9.33
C HIS A 63 -25.51 3.36 8.28
N VAL A 64 -24.41 3.99 8.73
CA VAL A 64 -23.39 4.56 7.86
C VAL A 64 -22.35 3.50 7.55
N ARG A 65 -22.08 3.27 6.27
CA ARG A 65 -20.99 2.39 5.82
C ARG A 65 -19.75 3.23 5.59
N LEU A 66 -18.67 2.88 6.29
CA LEU A 66 -17.37 3.52 6.17
C LEU A 66 -16.35 2.47 5.75
N TRP A 67 -15.45 2.83 4.83
CA TRP A 67 -14.35 1.96 4.42
C TRP A 67 -13.03 2.65 4.73
N VAL A 68 -12.08 1.89 5.26
CA VAL A 68 -10.74 2.37 5.58
C VAL A 68 -9.73 1.48 4.86
N VAL A 69 -8.88 2.11 4.05
CA VAL A 69 -7.87 1.40 3.25
C VAL A 69 -6.50 2.02 3.53
N TYR A 70 -5.54 1.19 3.91
CA TYR A 70 -4.13 1.57 4.05
C TYR A 70 -3.36 1.09 2.82
N VAL A 71 -2.71 2.03 2.13
CA VAL A 71 -1.86 1.81 0.94
C VAL A 71 -0.47 2.40 1.17
N ASP A 72 0.57 1.75 0.62
CA ASP A 72 1.95 2.23 0.71
C ASP A 72 2.19 3.50 -0.13
N ASP A 73 1.50 3.60 -1.26
CA ASP A 73 1.66 4.70 -2.22
C ASP A 73 0.37 4.95 -3.00
N PHE A 74 0.16 6.20 -3.40
CA PHE A 74 -0.99 6.65 -4.21
C PHE A 74 -0.68 6.65 -5.73
N SER A 75 0.46 6.10 -6.14
CA SER A 75 0.94 6.06 -7.54
C SER A 75 0.97 7.44 -8.19
N GLY A 76 1.42 8.46 -7.44
CA GLY A 76 1.51 9.85 -7.91
C GLY A 76 0.17 10.60 -8.00
N GLN A 77 -0.93 9.99 -7.58
CA GLN A 77 -2.23 10.66 -7.48
C GLN A 77 -2.38 11.35 -6.12
N SER A 78 -3.22 12.39 -6.05
CA SER A 78 -3.65 12.92 -4.75
C SER A 78 -4.54 11.90 -4.04
N ALA A 79 -4.54 11.90 -2.71
CA ALA A 79 -5.36 10.97 -1.91
C ALA A 79 -6.85 11.04 -2.28
N THR A 80 -7.35 12.22 -2.62
CA THR A 80 -8.75 12.43 -3.05
C THR A 80 -9.03 11.92 -4.46
N ASN A 81 -8.04 11.92 -5.37
CA ASN A 81 -8.23 11.35 -6.71
C ASN A 81 -8.13 9.82 -6.70
N TRP A 82 -7.43 9.26 -5.72
CA TRP A 82 -7.29 7.81 -5.57
C TRP A 82 -8.52 7.15 -4.95
N ALA A 83 -9.19 7.84 -4.02
CA ALA A 83 -10.39 7.38 -3.31
C ALA A 83 -11.67 7.52 -4.15
#